data_AF-A0A1K1ND20-F1
#
_entry.id   AF-A0A1K1ND20-F1
#
_cell.length_a   1.000
_cell.length_b   1.000
_cell.length_c   1.000
_cell.angle_alpha   90.00
_cell.angle_beta   90.00
_cell.angle_gamma   90.00
#
_symmetry.space_group_name_H-M   'P 1'
#
loop_
_entity.id
_entity.type
_entity.pdbx_description
1 polymer ?
#
loop_
_entity_poly.entity_id
_entity_poly.type
_entity_poly.pdbx_seq_one_letter_code
_entity_poly.pdbx_strand_id
1 'polypeptide(L)'
;MTASDFFDLFFANLNVFIPSISLTCFVLYFTVRLKALAGYLDPIHFYWTFTFGSAYGVVIGLYLLGYISNFLFWFVFSCALLFIASFALFSRFSSRGVRRFLVVLTVPKGTGSYEFYLILFLYLCLLLVILIFVGAGLFAEANRFEQNRGFGLYVRIADAFRLFVFAYLAILLVRGWRQNGVTVKNFLLLFFLAVLIFVGSIVNGSKFAFLEALYACFVAVSVYFSKPKFKVVYFSIVSLGALFFALLVLTFNLRSNNVDTEADAMYMAGSPVLVERLVFRVLGNADKYFLGLPNDVVDKLYTDSVLVRFASPIIGVTRLSEMLGYPVNNFNVGRQILLYYNPGQEVAGGPTSHFDLFAYKYFGVEFAFVWVIITAFLLATINSLGRNAPSNIFYCSLVATLWLRTLPILLEPPIGFAYMLDIVFLFFLVKLIGMLIPRKG
;
A
#
# COMPACT_ATOMS: atom_id res chain seq x y z
N MET A 1 28.65 -4.50 4.41
CA MET A 1 28.03 -3.16 4.29
C MET A 1 26.99 -3.07 5.38
N THR A 2 27.23 -2.25 6.39
CA THR A 2 26.25 -1.87 7.42
C THR A 2 25.28 -0.82 6.86
N ALA A 3 24.25 -0.43 7.62
CA ALA A 3 23.36 0.65 7.18
C ALA A 3 24.06 2.02 7.07
N SER A 4 25.04 2.31 7.95
CA SER A 4 25.84 3.54 7.86
C SER A 4 26.68 3.56 6.58
N ASP A 5 27.35 2.44 6.27
CA ASP A 5 28.18 2.33 5.05
C ASP A 5 27.35 2.59 3.78
N PHE A 6 26.09 2.14 3.75
CA PHE A 6 25.19 2.42 2.63
C PHE A 6 24.87 3.91 2.51
N PHE A 7 24.61 4.58 3.63
CA PHE A 7 24.29 6.01 3.61
C PHE A 7 25.51 6.84 3.22
N ASP A 8 26.69 6.52 3.74
CA ASP A 8 27.95 7.14 3.31
C ASP A 8 28.13 7.01 1.80
N LEU A 9 27.94 5.81 1.25
CA LEU A 9 28.01 5.57 -0.19
C LEU A 9 26.96 6.36 -0.98
N PHE A 10 25.72 6.38 -0.49
CA PHE A 10 24.60 7.05 -1.15
C PHE A 10 24.83 8.56 -1.24
N PHE A 11 25.17 9.19 -0.11
CA PHE A 11 25.37 10.63 -0.04
C PHE A 11 26.67 11.08 -0.71
N ALA A 12 27.72 10.25 -0.71
CA ALA A 12 28.93 10.53 -1.48
C ALA A 12 28.70 10.51 -3.01
N ASN A 13 27.65 9.82 -3.48
CA ASN A 13 27.38 9.61 -4.91
C ASN A 13 25.98 10.09 -5.33
N LEU A 14 25.48 11.19 -4.75
CA LEU A 14 24.17 11.77 -5.09
C LEU A 14 24.02 12.08 -6.60
N ASN A 15 25.12 12.43 -7.26
CA ASN A 15 25.20 12.65 -8.70
C ASN A 15 24.85 11.39 -9.53
N VAL A 16 25.01 10.18 -9.00
CA VAL A 16 24.62 8.93 -9.64
C VAL A 16 23.21 8.53 -9.23
N PHE A 17 22.90 8.60 -7.93
CA PHE A 17 21.64 8.13 -7.38
C PHE A 17 20.43 8.99 -7.79
N ILE A 18 20.54 10.32 -7.72
CA ILE A 18 19.40 11.22 -8.01
C ILE A 18 18.95 11.10 -9.48
N PRO A 19 19.84 11.14 -10.49
CA PRO A 19 19.43 10.93 -11.88
C PRO A 19 18.85 9.54 -12.12
N SER A 20 19.44 8.50 -11.51
CA SER A 20 18.96 7.13 -11.63
C SER A 20 17.52 6.99 -11.11
N ILE A 21 17.24 7.49 -9.90
CA ILE A 21 15.90 7.53 -9.28
C ILE A 21 14.91 8.34 -10.13
N SER A 22 15.35 9.49 -10.63
CA SER A 22 14.48 10.36 -11.43
C SER A 22 14.10 9.70 -12.76
N LEU A 23 15.06 9.06 -13.42
CA LEU A 23 14.86 8.35 -14.68
C LEU A 23 13.93 7.15 -14.51
N THR A 24 14.17 6.31 -13.50
CA THR A 24 13.32 5.13 -13.23
C THR A 24 11.90 5.53 -12.85
N CYS A 25 11.72 6.52 -11.96
CA CYS A 25 10.41 7.07 -11.64
C CYS A 25 9.69 7.55 -12.90
N PHE A 26 10.39 8.30 -13.76
CA PHE A 26 9.84 8.81 -15.01
C PHE A 26 9.41 7.66 -15.94
N VAL A 27 10.27 6.68 -16.21
CA VAL A 27 9.95 5.52 -17.06
C VAL A 27 8.75 4.75 -16.50
N LEU A 28 8.75 4.41 -15.21
CA LEU A 28 7.68 3.63 -14.58
C LEU A 28 6.35 4.39 -14.58
N TYR A 29 6.33 5.73 -14.48
CA TYR A 29 5.11 6.52 -14.62
C TYR A 29 4.38 6.24 -15.95
N PHE A 30 5.11 6.22 -17.08
CA PHE A 30 4.52 5.97 -18.40
C PHE A 30 3.94 4.57 -18.55
N THR A 31 4.47 3.58 -17.83
CA THR A 31 4.01 2.18 -17.92
C THR A 31 2.58 1.98 -17.38
N VAL A 32 2.14 2.82 -16.43
CA VAL A 32 0.87 2.69 -15.71
C VAL A 32 -0.12 3.84 -15.94
N ARG A 33 0.32 5.03 -16.38
CA ARG A 33 -0.53 6.25 -16.49
C ARG A 33 -1.86 6.05 -17.23
N LEU A 34 -1.88 5.25 -18.30
CA LEU A 34 -3.09 5.00 -19.10
C LEU A 34 -4.00 3.95 -18.47
N LYS A 35 -3.44 3.09 -17.62
CA LYS A 35 -4.11 1.95 -16.99
C LYS A 35 -4.67 2.30 -15.61
N ALA A 36 -4.21 3.37 -14.97
CA ALA A 36 -4.68 3.85 -13.68
C ALA A 36 -6.20 4.15 -13.69
N LEU A 37 -6.91 3.71 -12.64
CA LEU A 37 -8.35 3.93 -12.43
C LEU A 37 -8.63 5.40 -12.11
N ALA A 38 -7.84 6.02 -11.22
CA ALA A 38 -7.99 7.42 -10.82
C ALA A 38 -7.03 8.39 -11.53
N GLY A 39 -6.41 7.97 -12.64
CA GLY A 39 -5.38 8.75 -13.32
C GLY A 39 -4.19 9.02 -12.39
N TYR A 40 -3.72 10.27 -12.34
CA TYR A 40 -2.57 10.65 -11.51
C TYR A 40 -2.81 10.55 -10.00
N LEU A 41 -4.07 10.49 -9.55
CA LEU A 41 -4.43 10.30 -8.14
C LEU A 41 -4.57 8.83 -7.75
N ASP A 42 -4.25 7.91 -8.66
CA ASP A 42 -4.35 6.48 -8.39
C ASP A 42 -3.22 6.01 -7.46
N PRO A 43 -3.54 5.20 -6.43
CA PRO A 43 -2.54 4.65 -5.53
C PRO A 43 -1.46 3.84 -6.23
N ILE A 44 -1.68 3.31 -7.45
CA ILE A 44 -0.63 2.63 -8.22
C ILE A 44 0.60 3.52 -8.44
N HIS A 45 0.44 4.84 -8.51
CA HIS A 45 1.60 5.74 -8.64
C HIS A 45 2.44 5.80 -7.36
N PHE A 46 1.84 5.64 -6.19
CA PHE A 46 2.61 5.53 -4.95
C PHE A 46 3.42 4.23 -4.93
N TYR A 47 2.76 3.08 -5.11
CA TYR A 47 3.41 1.77 -5.04
C TYR A 47 4.39 1.51 -6.21
N TRP A 48 3.99 1.81 -7.44
CA TRP A 48 4.76 1.48 -8.65
C TRP A 48 5.69 2.62 -9.09
N THR A 49 5.18 3.85 -9.18
CA THR A 49 5.98 4.97 -9.71
C THR A 49 6.99 5.47 -8.68
N PHE A 50 6.55 5.77 -7.46
CA PHE A 50 7.41 6.35 -6.43
C PHE A 50 8.24 5.29 -5.70
N THR A 51 7.58 4.32 -5.05
CA THR A 51 8.25 3.33 -4.20
C THR A 51 9.21 2.45 -5.02
N PHE A 52 8.77 1.92 -6.17
CA PHE A 52 9.67 1.14 -7.04
C PHE A 52 10.60 2.00 -7.87
N GLY A 53 10.14 3.13 -8.42
CA GLY A 53 11.05 4.02 -9.15
C GLY A 53 12.25 4.41 -8.30
N SER A 54 12.03 4.75 -7.03
CA SER A 54 13.11 5.03 -6.08
C SER A 54 14.00 3.82 -5.81
N ALA A 55 13.42 2.66 -5.49
CA ALA A 55 14.19 1.45 -5.20
C ALA A 55 15.04 0.98 -6.40
N TYR A 56 14.45 0.86 -7.59
CA TYR A 56 15.17 0.47 -8.81
C TYR A 56 16.23 1.51 -9.21
N GLY A 57 16.00 2.79 -8.95
CA GLY A 57 17.02 3.83 -9.13
C GLY A 57 18.23 3.62 -8.22
N VAL A 58 18.00 3.23 -6.97
CA VAL A 58 19.06 2.83 -6.04
C VAL A 58 19.77 1.56 -6.51
N VAL A 59 19.04 0.56 -7.03
CA VAL A 59 19.63 -0.66 -7.62
C VAL A 59 20.57 -0.32 -8.78
N ILE A 60 20.17 0.59 -9.68
CA ILE A 60 21.04 1.05 -10.78
C ILE A 60 22.30 1.71 -10.23
N GLY A 61 22.16 2.63 -9.26
CA GLY A 61 23.31 3.31 -8.67
C GLY A 61 24.29 2.34 -8.01
N LEU A 62 23.79 1.38 -7.24
CA LEU A 62 24.62 0.34 -6.60
C LEU A 62 25.29 -0.59 -7.61
N TYR A 63 24.61 -0.91 -8.72
CA TYR A 63 25.19 -1.71 -9.80
C TYR A 63 26.32 -0.96 -10.54
N LEU A 64 26.11 0.32 -10.86
CA LEU A 64 27.14 1.17 -11.50
C LEU A 64 28.39 1.31 -10.63
N LEU A 65 28.22 1.28 -9.30
CA LEU A 65 29.31 1.30 -8.32
C LEU A 65 29.92 -0.08 -8.04
N GLY A 66 29.43 -1.15 -8.68
CA GLY A 66 29.99 -2.50 -8.59
C GLY A 66 29.59 -3.30 -7.34
N TYR A 67 28.57 -2.88 -6.59
CA TYR A 67 28.15 -3.57 -5.35
C TYR A 67 27.14 -4.70 -5.58
N ILE A 68 26.52 -4.76 -6.77
CA ILE A 68 25.51 -5.77 -7.12
C ILE A 68 26.06 -6.68 -8.23
N SER A 69 25.88 -7.99 -8.08
CA SER A 69 26.29 -8.97 -9.09
C SER A 69 25.49 -8.82 -10.39
N ASN A 70 26.13 -9.10 -11.52
CA ASN A 70 25.49 -9.04 -12.85
C ASN A 70 24.22 -9.90 -12.89
N PHE A 71 24.26 -11.08 -12.28
CA PHE A 71 23.13 -12.00 -12.24
C PHE A 71 21.91 -11.38 -11.55
N LEU A 72 22.06 -10.87 -10.32
CA LEU A 72 20.96 -10.28 -9.56
C LEU A 72 20.41 -9.02 -10.23
N PHE A 73 21.29 -8.18 -10.79
CA PHE A 73 20.86 -6.99 -11.53
C PHE A 73 19.95 -7.35 -12.70
N TRP A 74 20.41 -8.23 -13.60
CA TRP A 74 19.64 -8.63 -14.77
C TRP A 74 18.38 -9.40 -14.41
N PHE A 75 18.40 -10.20 -13.33
CA PHE A 75 17.24 -10.90 -12.83
C PHE A 75 16.12 -9.93 -12.40
N VAL A 76 16.43 -8.96 -11.53
CA VAL A 76 15.46 -7.96 -11.03
C VAL A 76 14.87 -7.15 -12.19
N PHE A 77 15.71 -6.68 -13.12
CA PHE A 77 15.23 -5.95 -14.29
C PHE A 77 14.39 -6.80 -15.24
N SER A 78 14.74 -8.09 -15.41
CA SER A 78 13.94 -9.01 -16.22
C SER A 78 12.56 -9.26 -15.60
N CYS A 79 12.48 -9.41 -14.28
CA CYS A 79 11.22 -9.49 -13.54
C CYS A 79 10.37 -8.22 -13.73
N ALA A 80 10.97 -7.04 -13.63
CA ALA A 80 10.27 -5.77 -13.84
C ALA A 80 9.71 -5.66 -15.27
N LEU A 81 10.53 -5.96 -16.29
CA LEU A 81 10.12 -5.93 -17.69
C LEU A 81 9.01 -6.95 -17.98
N LEU A 82 9.15 -8.17 -17.45
CA LEU A 82 8.12 -9.21 -17.57
C LEU A 82 6.81 -8.79 -16.92
N PHE A 83 6.87 -8.16 -15.74
CA PHE A 83 5.70 -7.60 -15.08
C PHE A 83 5.03 -6.54 -15.95
N ILE A 84 5.79 -5.57 -16.47
CA ILE A 84 5.27 -4.48 -17.31
C ILE A 84 4.59 -5.05 -18.56
N ALA A 85 5.24 -5.98 -19.25
CA ALA A 85 4.73 -6.63 -20.45
C ALA A 85 3.45 -7.42 -20.15
N SER A 86 3.47 -8.26 -19.11
CA SER A 86 2.34 -9.08 -18.67
C SER A 86 1.16 -8.22 -18.22
N PHE A 87 1.41 -7.18 -17.41
CA PHE A 87 0.38 -6.25 -16.96
C PHE A 87 -0.22 -5.47 -18.13
N ALA A 88 0.59 -5.08 -19.13
CA ALA A 88 0.10 -4.46 -20.35
C ALA A 88 -0.78 -5.38 -21.17
N LEU A 89 -0.35 -6.63 -21.36
CA LEU A 89 -1.07 -7.66 -22.08
C LEU A 89 -2.41 -7.98 -21.40
N PHE A 90 -2.38 -8.33 -20.11
CA PHE A 90 -3.57 -8.69 -19.34
C PHE A 90 -4.55 -7.52 -19.17
N SER A 91 -4.06 -6.29 -19.11
CA SER A 91 -4.92 -5.10 -19.06
C SER A 91 -5.74 -4.88 -20.34
N ARG A 92 -5.43 -5.53 -21.46
CA ARG A 92 -6.24 -5.46 -22.68
C ARG A 92 -7.47 -6.37 -22.63
N PHE A 93 -7.44 -7.42 -21.81
CA PHE A 93 -8.52 -8.38 -21.74
C PHE A 93 -9.61 -7.95 -20.76
N SER A 94 -10.87 -8.22 -21.13
CA SER A 94 -12.03 -8.00 -20.26
C SER A 94 -12.24 -9.22 -19.37
N SER A 95 -12.10 -9.03 -18.06
CA SER A 95 -12.28 -10.11 -17.07
C SER A 95 -13.76 -10.39 -16.77
N ARG A 96 -14.57 -10.66 -17.81
CA ARG A 96 -16.02 -10.89 -17.68
C ARG A 96 -16.34 -12.05 -16.73
N GLY A 97 -15.58 -13.15 -16.82
CA GLY A 97 -15.74 -14.31 -15.95
C GLY A 97 -15.52 -13.97 -14.48
N VAL A 98 -14.39 -13.30 -14.18
CA VAL A 98 -14.07 -12.84 -12.83
C VAL A 98 -15.10 -11.84 -12.31
N ARG A 99 -15.60 -10.94 -13.16
CA ARG A 99 -16.68 -10.02 -12.79
C ARG A 99 -17.94 -10.77 -12.38
N ARG A 100 -18.37 -11.76 -13.16
CA ARG A 100 -19.55 -12.58 -12.83
C ARG A 100 -19.34 -13.29 -11.50
N PHE A 101 -18.18 -13.91 -11.31
CA PHE A 101 -17.82 -14.58 -10.06
C PHE A 101 -17.86 -13.64 -8.86
N LEU A 102 -17.22 -12.46 -8.96
CA LEU A 102 -17.24 -11.45 -7.92
C LEU A 102 -18.67 -10.99 -7.60
N VAL A 103 -19.47 -10.65 -8.61
CA VAL A 103 -20.86 -10.23 -8.41
C VAL A 103 -21.69 -11.32 -7.72
N VAL A 104 -21.54 -12.58 -8.15
CA VAL A 104 -22.24 -13.72 -7.57
C VAL A 104 -21.83 -13.96 -6.12
N LEU A 105 -20.57 -13.72 -5.75
CA LEU A 105 -20.11 -13.93 -4.38
C LEU A 105 -20.36 -12.75 -3.44
N THR A 106 -20.04 -11.52 -3.84
CA THR A 106 -19.87 -10.41 -2.89
C THR A 106 -20.87 -9.28 -3.06
N VAL A 107 -21.50 -9.15 -4.24
CA VAL A 107 -22.39 -8.02 -4.53
C VAL A 107 -23.85 -8.42 -4.25
N PRO A 108 -24.58 -7.69 -3.39
CA PRO A 108 -25.99 -7.98 -3.11
C PRO A 108 -26.88 -7.71 -4.34
N LYS A 109 -28.06 -8.32 -4.38
CA LYS A 109 -29.08 -7.99 -5.40
C LYS A 109 -29.54 -6.53 -5.19
N GLY A 110 -29.91 -5.80 -6.25
CA GLY A 110 -30.41 -4.42 -6.13
C GLY A 110 -29.33 -3.36 -5.87
N THR A 111 -29.67 -2.30 -5.12
CA THR A 111 -28.78 -1.13 -4.90
C THR A 111 -27.69 -1.35 -3.86
N GLY A 112 -27.84 -2.34 -2.97
CA GLY A 112 -26.89 -2.61 -1.88
C GLY A 112 -26.95 -1.62 -0.72
N SER A 113 -27.98 -0.77 -0.65
CA SER A 113 -28.07 0.29 0.37
C SER A 113 -28.18 -0.29 1.79
N TYR A 114 -28.95 -1.36 1.96
CA TYR A 114 -29.13 -2.00 3.26
C TYR A 114 -27.81 -2.60 3.77
N GLU A 115 -27.12 -3.36 2.91
CA GLU A 115 -25.84 -3.97 3.21
C GLU A 115 -24.78 -2.91 3.54
N PHE A 116 -24.82 -1.76 2.87
CA PHE A 116 -23.98 -0.62 3.24
C PHE A 116 -24.25 -0.12 4.67
N TYR A 117 -25.52 0.08 5.06
CA TYR A 117 -25.84 0.51 6.43
C TYR A 117 -25.45 -0.53 7.48
N LEU A 118 -25.59 -1.82 7.16
CA LEU A 118 -25.09 -2.91 8.01
C LEU A 118 -23.56 -2.83 8.17
N ILE A 119 -22.81 -2.68 7.07
CA ILE A 119 -21.35 -2.53 7.11
C ILE A 119 -20.95 -1.29 7.91
N LEU A 120 -21.63 -0.16 7.70
CA LEU A 120 -21.36 1.08 8.43
C LEU A 120 -21.60 0.90 9.93
N PHE A 121 -22.71 0.28 10.31
CA PHE A 121 -23.01 -0.03 11.71
C PHE A 121 -21.94 -0.93 12.33
N LEU A 122 -21.60 -2.05 11.67
CA LEU A 122 -20.55 -2.96 12.14
C LEU A 122 -19.20 -2.26 12.25
N TYR A 123 -18.84 -1.42 11.28
CA TYR A 123 -17.60 -0.65 11.30
C TYR A 123 -17.56 0.33 12.49
N LEU A 124 -18.64 1.06 12.76
CA LEU A 124 -18.72 1.97 13.91
C LEU A 124 -18.64 1.23 15.24
N CYS A 125 -19.33 0.09 15.38
CA CYS A 125 -19.25 -0.76 16.57
C CYS A 125 -17.82 -1.28 16.79
N LEU A 126 -17.18 -1.80 15.73
CA LEU A 126 -15.80 -2.27 15.80
C LEU A 126 -14.83 -1.15 16.16
N LEU A 127 -15.02 0.03 15.57
CA LEU A 127 -14.19 1.19 15.86
C LEU A 127 -14.31 1.64 17.33
N LEU A 128 -15.52 1.61 17.89
CA LEU A 128 -15.76 1.87 19.31
C LEU A 128 -15.09 0.82 20.21
N VAL A 129 -15.24 -0.47 19.87
CA VAL A 129 -14.58 -1.57 20.60
C VAL A 129 -13.06 -1.41 20.57
N ILE A 130 -12.46 -1.14 19.41
CA ILE A 130 -11.01 -0.94 19.30
C ILE A 130 -10.57 0.28 20.12
N LEU A 131 -11.30 1.39 20.07
CA LEU A 131 -10.99 2.57 20.88
C LEU A 131 -11.06 2.31 22.39
N ILE A 132 -12.03 1.52 22.86
CA ILE A 132 -12.19 1.20 24.28
C ILE A 132 -11.10 0.24 24.78
N PHE A 133 -10.81 -0.81 24.01
CA PHE A 133 -9.95 -1.90 24.48
C PHE A 133 -8.48 -1.81 24.06
N VAL A 134 -8.19 -1.21 22.90
CA VAL A 134 -6.82 -1.04 22.39
C VAL A 134 -6.34 0.40 22.59
N GLY A 135 -7.25 1.37 22.54
CA GLY A 135 -6.93 2.80 22.62
C GLY A 135 -6.63 3.42 21.25
N ALA A 136 -6.17 4.67 21.27
CA ALA A 136 -5.81 5.40 20.06
C ALA A 136 -4.39 5.01 19.60
N GLY A 137 -4.31 4.22 18.52
CA GLY A 137 -3.03 3.69 18.00
C GLY A 137 -1.98 4.74 17.62
N LEU A 138 -2.35 6.00 17.39
CA LEU A 138 -1.40 7.10 17.16
C LEU A 138 -0.60 7.53 18.41
N PHE A 139 -1.09 7.23 19.61
CA PHE A 139 -0.46 7.62 20.90
C PHE A 139 0.18 6.43 21.62
N ALA A 140 0.36 5.33 20.90
CA ALA A 140 0.95 4.09 21.38
C ALA A 140 2.47 4.19 21.53
N GLU A 141 3.00 3.95 22.73
CA GLU A 141 4.45 3.83 22.97
C GLU A 141 5.00 2.46 22.53
N ALA A 142 4.17 1.42 22.51
CA ALA A 142 4.55 0.07 22.07
C ALA A 142 4.24 -0.15 20.58
N ASN A 143 4.99 -1.07 19.95
CA ASN A 143 4.80 -1.48 18.57
C ASN A 143 3.33 -1.85 18.29
N ARG A 144 2.74 -1.33 17.20
CA ARG A 144 1.33 -1.60 16.81
C ARG A 144 0.96 -3.09 16.76
N PHE A 145 1.94 -3.97 16.53
CA PHE A 145 1.73 -5.41 16.48
C PHE A 145 1.66 -6.04 17.87
N GLU A 146 2.30 -5.45 18.87
CA GLU A 146 2.22 -5.89 20.26
C GLU A 146 0.93 -5.41 20.92
N GLN A 147 0.48 -4.20 20.63
CA GLN A 147 -0.79 -3.67 21.15
C GLN A 147 -2.03 -4.39 20.62
N ASN A 148 -1.96 -4.92 19.39
CA ASN A 148 -3.08 -5.65 18.78
C ASN A 148 -3.13 -7.14 19.17
N ARG A 149 -2.31 -7.60 20.14
CA ARG A 149 -2.38 -8.98 20.66
C ARG A 149 -3.79 -9.25 21.20
N GLY A 150 -4.43 -10.29 20.69
CA GLY A 150 -5.81 -10.67 21.06
C GLY A 150 -6.93 -9.99 20.26
N PHE A 151 -6.72 -8.78 19.73
CA PHE A 151 -7.72 -8.02 18.96
C PHE A 151 -7.51 -8.01 17.44
N GLY A 152 -6.46 -8.67 16.93
CA GLY A 152 -6.07 -8.64 15.53
C GLY A 152 -7.18 -8.97 14.52
N LEU A 153 -8.10 -9.89 14.83
CA LEU A 153 -9.23 -10.21 13.97
C LEU A 153 -10.18 -9.00 13.80
N TYR A 154 -10.54 -8.34 14.90
CA TYR A 154 -11.43 -7.17 14.87
C TYR A 154 -10.81 -6.02 14.09
N VAL A 155 -9.51 -5.79 14.27
CA VAL A 155 -8.76 -4.76 13.54
C VAL A 155 -8.74 -5.06 12.05
N ARG A 156 -8.53 -6.32 11.64
CA ARG A 156 -8.57 -6.70 10.20
C ARG A 156 -9.95 -6.52 9.59
N ILE A 157 -11.02 -6.90 10.29
CA ILE A 157 -12.40 -6.69 9.82
C ILE A 157 -12.70 -5.19 9.70
N ALA A 158 -12.36 -4.40 10.71
CA ALA A 158 -12.55 -2.95 10.71
C ALA A 158 -11.77 -2.31 9.55
N ASP A 159 -10.53 -2.73 9.32
CA ASP A 159 -9.67 -2.19 8.27
C ASP A 159 -10.18 -2.56 6.85
N ALA A 160 -10.78 -3.75 6.68
CA ALA A 160 -11.44 -4.14 5.44
C ALA A 160 -12.70 -3.29 5.16
N PHE A 161 -13.55 -3.05 6.16
CA PHE A 161 -14.75 -2.22 6.00
C PHE A 161 -14.45 -0.73 5.86
N ARG A 162 -13.40 -0.23 6.53
CA ARG A 162 -12.98 1.18 6.54
C ARG A 162 -12.92 1.79 5.15
N LEU A 163 -12.15 1.18 4.24
CA LEU A 163 -11.95 1.69 2.88
C LEU A 163 -13.25 1.66 2.06
N PHE A 164 -14.06 0.62 2.25
CA PHE A 164 -15.35 0.50 1.56
C PHE A 164 -16.33 1.58 2.00
N VAL A 165 -16.43 1.82 3.30
CA VAL A 165 -17.32 2.87 3.86
C VAL A 165 -16.93 4.24 3.30
N PHE A 166 -15.64 4.57 3.29
CA PHE A 166 -15.16 5.85 2.75
C PHE A 166 -15.44 5.98 1.27
N ALA A 167 -15.16 4.93 0.49
CA ALA A 167 -15.46 4.87 -0.94
C ALA A 167 -16.96 5.08 -1.23
N TYR A 168 -17.85 4.44 -0.47
CA TYR A 168 -19.31 4.54 -0.65
C TYR A 168 -19.83 5.93 -0.31
N LEU A 169 -19.42 6.49 0.84
CA LEU A 169 -19.79 7.84 1.26
C LEU A 169 -19.28 8.90 0.28
N ALA A 170 -18.06 8.74 -0.26
CA ALA A 170 -17.50 9.66 -1.24
C ALA A 170 -18.33 9.69 -2.55
N ILE A 171 -18.77 8.54 -3.05
CA ILE A 171 -19.66 8.48 -4.23
C ILE A 171 -21.00 9.17 -3.92
N LEU A 172 -21.60 8.91 -2.76
CA LEU A 172 -22.85 9.55 -2.34
C LEU A 172 -22.72 11.08 -2.27
N LEU A 173 -21.62 11.57 -1.70
CA LEU A 173 -21.34 13.00 -1.58
C LEU A 173 -21.24 13.68 -2.95
N VAL A 174 -20.43 13.12 -3.86
CA VAL A 174 -20.27 13.69 -5.20
C VAL A 174 -21.56 13.59 -6.01
N ARG A 175 -22.32 12.49 -5.87
CA ARG A 175 -23.64 12.36 -6.49
C ARG A 175 -24.60 13.45 -6.00
N GLY A 176 -24.65 13.66 -4.69
CA GLY A 176 -25.46 14.70 -4.07
C GLY A 176 -25.08 16.10 -4.54
N TRP A 177 -23.78 16.40 -4.64
CA TRP A 177 -23.30 17.68 -5.15
C TRP A 177 -23.63 17.91 -6.62
N ARG A 178 -23.50 16.88 -7.47
CA ARG A 178 -23.83 17.00 -8.90
C ARG A 178 -25.32 17.19 -9.16
N GLN A 179 -26.18 16.59 -8.33
CA GLN A 179 -27.63 16.64 -8.51
C GLN A 179 -28.25 17.90 -7.89
N ASN A 180 -27.84 18.26 -6.68
CA ASN A 180 -28.51 19.27 -5.87
C ASN A 180 -27.62 20.47 -5.50
N GLY A 181 -26.36 20.51 -5.96
CA GLY A 181 -25.40 21.53 -5.56
C GLY A 181 -24.96 21.41 -4.10
N VAL A 182 -24.34 22.46 -3.55
CA VAL A 182 -23.86 22.51 -2.17
C VAL A 182 -25.03 22.76 -1.23
N THR A 183 -25.60 21.67 -0.69
CA THR A 183 -26.67 21.70 0.31
C THR A 183 -26.13 21.43 1.70
N VAL A 184 -26.86 21.84 2.75
CA VAL A 184 -26.52 21.53 4.16
C VAL A 184 -26.34 20.02 4.36
N LYS A 185 -27.18 19.19 3.73
CA LYS A 185 -27.04 17.73 3.75
C LYS A 185 -25.70 17.25 3.20
N ASN A 186 -25.26 17.80 2.06
CA ASN A 186 -23.97 17.44 1.46
C ASN A 186 -22.80 17.94 2.32
N PHE A 187 -22.94 19.10 2.95
CA PHE A 187 -21.93 19.62 3.89
C PHE A 187 -21.81 18.74 5.15
N LEU A 188 -22.93 18.32 5.74
CA LEU A 188 -22.95 17.38 6.86
C LEU A 188 -22.35 16.02 6.48
N LEU A 189 -22.61 15.54 5.26
CA LEU A 189 -22.01 14.30 4.75
C LEU A 189 -20.49 14.42 4.56
N LEU A 190 -20.01 15.56 4.05
CA LEU A 190 -18.58 15.86 3.96
C LEU A 190 -17.93 15.88 5.33
N PHE A 191 -18.55 16.58 6.30
CA PHE A 191 -18.06 16.63 7.67
C PHE A 191 -18.02 15.24 8.31
N PHE A 192 -19.08 14.45 8.17
CA PHE A 192 -19.13 13.08 8.65
C PHE A 192 -18.05 12.20 8.03
N LEU A 193 -17.83 12.28 6.71
CA LEU A 193 -16.75 11.58 6.03
C LEU A 193 -15.37 12.01 6.56
N ALA A 194 -15.14 13.32 6.73
CA ALA A 194 -13.87 13.84 7.24
C ALA A 194 -13.58 13.35 8.67
N VAL A 195 -14.57 13.37 9.55
CA VAL A 195 -14.46 12.83 10.92
C VAL A 195 -14.16 11.34 10.88
N LEU A 196 -14.85 10.56 10.06
CA LEU A 196 -14.60 9.12 9.95
C LEU A 196 -13.19 8.80 9.42
N ILE A 197 -12.69 9.57 8.45
CA ILE A 197 -11.32 9.41 7.95
C ILE A 197 -10.31 9.74 9.06
N PHE A 198 -10.52 10.84 9.78
CA PHE A 198 -9.64 11.26 10.86
C PHE A 198 -9.59 10.24 12.00
N VAL A 199 -10.76 9.88 12.54
CA VAL A 199 -10.87 8.88 13.62
C VAL A 199 -10.37 7.51 13.16
N GLY A 200 -10.74 7.07 11.95
CA GLY A 200 -10.25 5.81 11.40
C GLY A 200 -8.72 5.78 11.22
N SER A 201 -8.10 6.93 10.92
CA SER A 201 -6.64 7.05 10.83
C SER A 201 -5.97 7.04 12.21
N ILE A 202 -6.58 7.66 13.22
CA ILE A 202 -6.12 7.62 14.61
C ILE A 202 -6.13 6.19 15.15
N VAL A 203 -7.23 5.46 14.92
CA VAL A 203 -7.40 4.09 15.39
C VAL A 203 -6.44 3.13 14.69
N ASN A 204 -6.23 3.29 13.39
CA ASN A 204 -5.27 2.48 12.64
C ASN A 204 -3.80 2.75 13.08
N GLY A 205 -3.51 3.95 13.61
CA GLY A 205 -2.20 4.30 14.15
C GLY A 205 -1.12 4.52 13.09
N SER A 206 -1.46 4.46 11.80
CA SER A 206 -0.52 4.67 10.70
C SER A 206 -0.81 5.96 9.93
N LYS A 207 0.23 6.76 9.68
CA LYS A 207 0.13 7.98 8.83
C LYS A 207 -0.34 7.64 7.42
N PHE A 208 -0.01 6.44 6.94
CA PHE A 208 -0.41 5.95 5.63
C PHE A 208 -1.90 5.63 5.53
N ALA A 209 -2.57 5.26 6.63
CA ALA A 209 -4.01 4.99 6.64
C ALA A 209 -4.86 6.18 6.17
N PHE A 210 -4.41 7.41 6.42
CA PHE A 210 -5.06 8.61 5.92
C PHE A 210 -4.94 8.74 4.40
N LEU A 211 -3.75 8.46 3.83
CA LEU A 211 -3.54 8.45 2.38
C LEU A 211 -4.37 7.37 1.70
N GLU A 212 -4.44 6.16 2.27
CA GLU A 212 -5.30 5.09 1.77
C GLU A 212 -6.79 5.51 1.74
N ALA A 213 -7.25 6.23 2.76
CA ALA A 213 -8.62 6.72 2.79
C ALA A 213 -8.91 7.71 1.65
N LEU A 214 -7.98 8.64 1.39
CA LEU A 214 -8.09 9.56 0.26
C LEU A 214 -8.04 8.83 -1.09
N TYR A 215 -7.12 7.86 -1.25
CA TYR A 215 -7.03 7.04 -2.44
C TYR A 215 -8.32 6.24 -2.68
N ALA A 216 -8.94 5.69 -1.63
CA ALA A 216 -10.21 4.98 -1.74
C ALA A 216 -11.32 5.90 -2.28
N CYS A 217 -11.41 7.13 -1.76
CA CYS A 217 -12.34 8.14 -2.24
C CYS A 217 -12.09 8.49 -3.73
N PHE A 218 -10.85 8.78 -4.11
CA PHE A 218 -10.51 9.14 -5.49
C PHE A 218 -10.78 8.02 -6.49
N VAL A 219 -10.37 6.78 -6.16
CA VAL A 219 -10.62 5.62 -7.01
C VAL A 219 -12.11 5.34 -7.14
N ALA A 220 -12.88 5.36 -6.04
CA ALA A 220 -14.31 5.09 -6.07
C ALA A 220 -15.08 6.12 -6.91
N VAL A 221 -14.79 7.41 -6.73
CA VAL A 221 -15.40 8.50 -7.52
C VAL A 221 -15.01 8.39 -9.00
N SER A 222 -13.75 8.05 -9.28
CA SER A 222 -13.27 7.88 -10.66
C SER A 222 -13.93 6.70 -11.37
N VAL A 223 -14.07 5.56 -10.67
CA VAL A 223 -14.72 4.36 -11.18
C VAL A 223 -16.21 4.58 -11.43
N TYR A 224 -16.90 5.33 -10.57
CA TYR A 224 -18.35 5.56 -10.71
C TYR A 224 -18.70 6.66 -11.74
N PHE A 225 -17.95 7.77 -11.76
CA PHE A 225 -18.26 8.91 -12.62
C PHE A 225 -17.34 9.03 -13.84
N SER A 226 -16.09 9.38 -13.61
CA SER A 226 -15.10 9.66 -14.66
C SER A 226 -13.75 9.99 -14.03
N LYS A 227 -12.67 9.72 -14.76
CA LYS A 227 -11.31 10.06 -14.33
C LYS A 227 -11.13 11.57 -14.10
N PRO A 228 -10.45 11.98 -13.01
CA PRO A 228 -10.10 13.38 -12.82
C PRO A 228 -9.13 13.83 -13.93
N LYS A 229 -9.37 15.01 -14.50
CA LYS A 229 -8.48 15.59 -15.51
C LYS A 229 -7.24 16.16 -14.81
N PHE A 230 -6.07 15.74 -15.24
CA PHE A 230 -4.80 16.31 -14.74
C PHE A 230 -4.70 17.78 -15.13
N LYS A 231 -4.39 18.63 -14.14
CA LYS A 231 -4.11 20.05 -14.33
C LYS A 231 -2.84 20.39 -13.56
N VAL A 232 -1.80 20.76 -14.30
CA VAL A 232 -0.46 21.04 -13.76
C VAL A 232 -0.53 22.08 -12.63
N VAL A 233 -1.33 23.14 -12.80
CA VAL A 233 -1.46 24.20 -11.79
C VAL A 233 -1.92 23.66 -10.43
N TYR A 234 -2.97 22.84 -10.39
CA TYR A 234 -3.46 22.25 -9.13
C TYR A 234 -2.46 21.26 -8.55
N PHE A 235 -1.80 20.47 -9.41
CA PHE A 235 -0.76 19.56 -8.97
C PHE A 235 0.42 20.31 -8.34
N SER A 236 0.91 21.38 -8.95
CA SER A 236 2.00 22.20 -8.43
C SER A 236 1.63 22.87 -7.11
N ILE A 237 0.44 23.44 -6.99
CA ILE A 237 -0.03 24.06 -5.74
C ILE A 237 -0.12 23.02 -4.63
N VAL A 238 -0.73 21.86 -4.88
CA VAL A 238 -0.86 20.79 -3.88
C VAL A 238 0.51 20.23 -3.50
N SER A 239 1.43 20.05 -4.46
CA SER A 239 2.77 19.52 -4.21
C SER A 239 3.63 20.50 -3.41
N LEU A 240 3.58 21.80 -3.74
CA LEU A 240 4.26 22.84 -2.98
C LEU A 240 3.69 22.97 -1.56
N GLY A 241 2.36 22.94 -1.42
CA GLY A 241 1.69 22.94 -0.12
C GLY A 241 2.07 21.71 0.72
N ALA A 242 2.10 20.52 0.12
CA ALA A 242 2.51 19.29 0.79
C ALA A 242 3.98 19.31 1.20
N LEU A 243 4.87 19.82 0.34
CA LEU A 243 6.30 19.97 0.64
C LEU A 243 6.52 20.97 1.78
N PHE A 244 5.87 22.13 1.71
CA PHE A 244 5.90 23.14 2.77
C PHE A 244 5.42 22.55 4.10
N PHE A 245 4.28 21.86 4.10
CA PHE A 245 3.75 21.20 5.29
C PHE A 245 4.71 20.11 5.82
N ALA A 246 5.28 19.28 4.95
CA ALA A 246 6.23 18.24 5.35
C ALA A 246 7.49 18.82 5.99
N LEU A 247 8.03 19.90 5.42
CA LEU A 247 9.16 20.65 5.98
C LEU A 247 8.80 21.26 7.34
N LEU A 248 7.65 21.94 7.43
CA LEU A 248 7.16 22.53 8.68
C LEU A 248 7.03 21.50 9.80
N VAL A 249 6.39 20.36 9.53
CA VAL A 249 6.22 19.28 10.51
C VAL A 249 7.57 18.65 10.89
N LEU A 250 8.48 18.48 9.93
CA LEU A 250 9.83 17.98 10.19
C LEU A 250 10.62 18.96 11.08
N THR A 251 10.57 20.26 10.80
CA THR A 251 11.19 21.31 11.61
C THR A 251 10.70 21.27 13.05
N PHE A 252 9.37 21.23 13.26
CA PHE A 252 8.82 21.11 14.62
C PHE A 252 9.27 19.83 15.32
N ASN A 253 9.31 18.71 14.60
CA ASN A 253 9.75 17.43 15.16
C ASN A 253 11.23 17.41 15.54
N LEU A 254 12.12 18.03 14.74
CA LEU A 254 13.54 18.12 15.04
C LEU A 254 13.80 19.05 16.23
N ARG A 255 13.15 20.23 16.26
CA ARG A 255 13.24 21.17 17.39
C ARG A 255 12.73 20.55 18.70
N SER A 256 11.63 19.80 18.63
CA SER A 256 11.10 19.07 19.79
C SER A 256 12.04 17.98 20.32
N ASN A 257 12.97 17.50 19.50
CA ASN A 257 13.98 16.50 19.88
C ASN A 257 15.35 17.14 20.15
N ASN A 258 15.41 18.47 20.36
CA ASN A 258 16.64 19.24 20.56
C ASN A 258 17.69 19.07 19.45
N VAL A 259 17.25 18.78 18.22
CA VAL A 259 18.13 18.74 17.04
C VAL A 259 18.13 20.11 16.38
N ASP A 260 19.31 20.71 16.25
CA ASP A 260 19.48 21.95 15.49
C ASP A 260 19.21 21.69 14.01
N THR A 261 18.22 22.41 13.47
CA THR A 261 17.76 22.27 12.09
C THR A 261 18.67 22.97 11.08
N GLU A 262 19.47 23.94 11.54
CA GLU A 262 20.36 24.77 10.72
C GLU A 262 21.83 24.32 10.80
N ALA A 263 22.14 23.40 11.72
CA ALA A 263 23.45 22.75 11.78
C ALA A 263 23.79 22.07 10.44
N ASP A 264 25.09 21.99 10.18
CA ASP A 264 25.62 21.37 8.98
C ASP A 264 25.35 19.86 9.02
N ALA A 265 24.86 19.31 7.92
CA ALA A 265 24.45 17.92 7.84
C ALA A 265 25.66 16.97 7.83
N MET A 266 25.50 15.77 8.42
CA MET A 266 26.61 14.82 8.61
C MET A 266 27.08 14.22 7.28
N TYR A 267 26.15 13.90 6.38
CA TYR A 267 26.39 13.23 5.11
C TYR A 267 26.30 14.21 3.92
N MET A 268 25.64 15.36 4.09
CA MET A 268 25.49 16.40 3.05
C MET A 268 26.18 17.71 3.44
N ALA A 269 27.50 17.78 3.28
CA ALA A 269 28.29 18.97 3.60
C ALA A 269 27.74 20.24 2.91
N GLY A 270 27.54 21.32 3.68
CA GLY A 270 27.00 22.60 3.19
C GLY A 270 25.48 22.61 3.01
N SER A 271 24.77 21.57 3.48
CA SER A 271 23.31 21.50 3.51
C SER A 271 22.80 21.43 4.95
N PRO A 272 21.65 22.04 5.27
CA PRO A 272 21.07 21.92 6.60
C PRO A 272 20.65 20.49 6.93
N VAL A 273 20.77 20.08 8.20
CA VAL A 273 20.26 18.79 8.73
C VAL A 273 18.79 18.55 8.34
N LEU A 274 17.98 19.59 8.23
CA LEU A 274 16.59 19.50 7.79
C LEU A 274 16.45 18.82 6.41
N VAL A 275 17.31 19.18 5.45
CA VAL A 275 17.29 18.65 4.08
C VAL A 275 17.72 17.20 4.08
N GLU A 276 18.81 16.88 4.79
CA GLU A 276 19.31 15.51 4.93
C GLU A 276 18.23 14.59 5.56
N ARG A 277 17.56 15.03 6.62
CA ARG A 277 16.47 14.28 7.26
C ARG A 277 15.26 14.10 6.35
N LEU A 278 14.98 15.04 5.45
CA LEU A 278 13.96 14.86 4.42
C LEU A 278 14.37 13.79 3.41
N VAL A 279 15.62 13.79 2.94
CA VAL A 279 16.15 12.76 2.04
C VAL A 279 16.10 11.38 2.69
N PHE A 280 16.49 11.27 3.97
CA PHE A 280 16.34 10.05 4.75
C PHE A 280 14.89 9.56 4.83
N ARG A 281 13.90 10.46 4.95
CA ARG A 281 12.48 10.08 4.92
C ARG A 281 12.04 9.59 3.54
N VAL A 282 12.53 10.22 2.47
CA VAL A 282 12.22 9.80 1.09
C VAL A 282 12.81 8.41 0.81
N LEU A 283 14.08 8.18 1.15
CA LEU A 283 14.72 6.86 1.06
C LEU A 283 14.09 5.85 2.01
N GLY A 284 13.69 6.29 3.20
CA GLY A 284 13.01 5.45 4.19
C GLY A 284 11.66 4.94 3.71
N ASN A 285 10.96 5.73 2.89
CA ASN A 285 9.70 5.36 2.25
C ASN A 285 9.88 4.65 0.89
N ALA A 286 11.09 4.65 0.33
CA ALA A 286 11.42 3.76 -0.77
C ALA A 286 11.42 2.31 -0.25
N ASP A 287 11.15 1.36 -1.14
CA ASP A 287 11.21 -0.05 -0.78
C ASP A 287 12.66 -0.43 -0.51
N LYS A 288 12.95 -0.86 0.72
CA LYS A 288 14.31 -1.15 1.19
C LYS A 288 14.80 -2.52 0.75
N TYR A 289 14.05 -3.22 -0.10
CA TYR A 289 14.49 -4.49 -0.68
C TYR A 289 15.87 -4.39 -1.34
N PHE A 290 16.24 -3.21 -1.88
CA PHE A 290 17.53 -3.00 -2.53
C PHE A 290 18.71 -3.31 -1.59
N LEU A 291 18.52 -3.26 -0.27
CA LEU A 291 19.53 -3.68 0.71
C LEU A 291 19.80 -5.18 0.63
N GLY A 292 18.88 -6.02 0.14
CA GLY A 292 19.12 -7.44 -0.03
C GLY A 292 20.07 -7.78 -1.19
N LEU A 293 20.38 -6.85 -2.09
CA LEU A 293 21.13 -7.13 -3.32
C LEU A 293 22.67 -7.01 -3.17
N PRO A 294 23.22 -5.99 -2.48
CA PRO A 294 24.66 -5.86 -2.33
C PRO A 294 25.31 -7.08 -1.69
N ASN A 295 26.48 -7.49 -2.20
CA ASN A 295 27.23 -8.66 -1.70
C ASN A 295 26.40 -9.95 -1.63
N ASP A 296 25.40 -10.07 -2.51
CA ASP A 296 24.50 -11.21 -2.65
C ASP A 296 23.86 -11.62 -1.30
N VAL A 297 23.51 -10.62 -0.47
CA VAL A 297 22.90 -10.87 0.86
C VAL A 297 21.64 -11.70 0.75
N VAL A 298 20.84 -11.47 -0.30
CA VAL A 298 19.66 -12.27 -0.59
C VAL A 298 20.04 -13.75 -0.59
N ASP A 299 21.10 -14.18 -1.26
CA ASP A 299 21.44 -15.60 -1.37
C ASP A 299 21.72 -16.27 -0.02
N LYS A 300 22.17 -15.52 0.97
CA LYS A 300 22.49 -15.99 2.33
C LYS A 300 21.27 -16.15 3.24
N LEU A 301 20.09 -15.69 2.82
CA LEU A 301 18.86 -15.75 3.63
C LEU A 301 18.22 -17.14 3.62
N TYR A 302 17.67 -17.54 4.77
CA TYR A 302 16.98 -18.82 4.96
C TYR A 302 15.46 -18.63 4.97
N THR A 303 14.74 -19.33 4.08
CA THR A 303 13.28 -19.24 3.99
C THR A 303 12.59 -20.49 4.51
N ASP A 304 11.36 -20.31 4.97
CA ASP A 304 10.41 -21.38 5.25
C ASP A 304 9.63 -21.79 3.99
N SER A 305 8.73 -22.76 4.14
CA SER A 305 7.79 -23.10 3.07
C SER A 305 6.94 -21.90 2.67
N VAL A 306 6.78 -21.71 1.36
CA VAL A 306 5.93 -20.65 0.80
C VAL A 306 4.49 -20.71 1.33
N LEU A 307 3.97 -21.92 1.62
CA LEU A 307 2.63 -22.09 2.17
C LEU A 307 2.51 -21.52 3.59
N VAL A 308 3.53 -21.73 4.44
CA VAL A 308 3.60 -21.15 5.78
C VAL A 308 3.60 -19.63 5.67
N ARG A 309 4.32 -19.11 4.68
CA ARG A 309 4.43 -17.68 4.44
C ARG A 309 3.10 -17.03 4.04
N PHE A 310 2.30 -17.68 3.18
CA PHE A 310 0.95 -17.22 2.83
C PHE A 310 -0.08 -17.44 3.96
N ALA A 311 0.09 -18.47 4.78
CA ALA A 311 -0.80 -18.74 5.91
C ALA A 311 -0.57 -17.77 7.08
N SER A 312 0.67 -17.29 7.26
CA SER A 312 1.09 -16.44 8.39
C SER A 312 0.22 -15.18 8.57
N PRO A 313 -0.04 -14.35 7.54
CA PRO A 313 -0.93 -13.21 7.70
C PRO A 313 -2.38 -13.59 7.99
N ILE A 314 -2.84 -14.78 7.55
CA ILE A 314 -4.23 -15.25 7.72
C ILE A 314 -4.47 -15.76 9.14
N ILE A 315 -3.61 -16.64 9.63
CA ILE A 315 -3.72 -17.30 10.96
C ILE A 315 -3.19 -16.40 12.08
N GLY A 316 -2.20 -15.55 11.76
CA GLY A 316 -1.43 -14.77 12.71
C GLY A 316 -0.11 -15.45 13.03
N VAL A 317 0.97 -14.66 12.98
CA VAL A 317 2.37 -15.09 13.16
C VAL A 317 2.57 -15.87 14.46
N THR A 318 2.04 -15.37 15.58
CA THR A 318 2.21 -15.98 16.91
C THR A 318 1.58 -17.35 16.98
N ARG A 319 0.30 -17.46 16.59
CA ARG A 319 -0.43 -18.73 16.58
C ARG A 319 0.20 -19.75 15.64
N LEU A 320 0.61 -19.31 14.44
CA LEU A 320 1.26 -20.21 13.50
C LEU A 320 2.62 -20.69 14.01
N SER A 321 3.37 -19.84 14.71
CA SER A 321 4.64 -20.22 15.35
C SER A 321 4.44 -21.25 16.47
N GLU A 322 3.38 -21.09 17.28
CA GLU A 322 2.99 -22.06 18.31
C GLU A 322 2.59 -23.41 17.68
N MET A 323 1.80 -23.39 16.60
CA MET A 323 1.35 -24.61 15.91
C MET A 323 2.48 -25.39 15.24
N LEU A 324 3.48 -24.69 14.70
CA LEU A 324 4.60 -25.31 13.97
C LEU A 324 5.83 -25.58 14.85
N GLY A 325 5.86 -25.06 16.09
CA GLY A 325 6.95 -25.27 17.03
C GLY A 325 8.23 -24.47 16.73
N TYR A 326 8.16 -23.45 15.86
CA TYR A 326 9.31 -22.59 15.53
C TYR A 326 8.88 -21.15 15.23
N PRO A 327 9.77 -20.14 15.40
CA PRO A 327 9.42 -18.74 15.18
C PRO A 327 9.33 -18.39 13.69
N VAL A 328 8.13 -18.48 13.11
CA VAL A 328 7.85 -18.26 11.67
C VAL A 328 8.33 -16.88 11.20
N ASN A 329 8.25 -15.86 12.05
CA ASN A 329 8.64 -14.50 11.68
C ASN A 329 10.14 -14.35 11.39
N ASN A 330 10.99 -15.27 11.86
CA ASN A 330 12.43 -15.20 11.63
C ASN A 330 12.80 -15.62 10.20
N PHE A 331 11.92 -16.35 9.51
CA PHE A 331 12.12 -16.81 8.13
C PHE A 331 11.59 -15.83 7.07
N ASN A 332 11.07 -14.67 7.48
CA ASN A 332 10.68 -13.60 6.55
C ASN A 332 11.92 -12.97 5.90
N VAL A 333 11.95 -12.96 4.56
CA VAL A 333 13.04 -12.36 3.76
C VAL A 333 13.30 -10.90 4.12
N GLY A 334 12.27 -10.05 4.11
CA GLY A 334 12.40 -8.63 4.45
C GLY A 334 12.86 -8.36 5.89
N ARG A 335 12.51 -9.22 6.86
CA ARG A 335 12.97 -9.12 8.25
C ARG A 335 14.43 -9.53 8.34
N GLN A 336 14.84 -10.60 7.66
CA GLN A 336 16.23 -11.00 7.66
C GLN A 336 17.14 -9.98 6.97
N ILE A 337 16.67 -9.35 5.87
CA ILE A 337 17.37 -8.21 5.25
C ILE A 337 17.53 -7.08 6.27
N LEU A 338 16.46 -6.70 6.97
CA LEU A 338 16.55 -5.66 8.00
C LEU A 338 17.58 -6.00 9.08
N LEU A 339 17.50 -7.20 9.65
CA LEU A 339 18.37 -7.64 10.75
C LEU A 339 19.82 -7.82 10.32
N TYR A 340 20.07 -8.15 9.05
CA TYR A 340 21.43 -8.22 8.51
C TYR A 340 22.12 -6.85 8.52
N TYR A 341 21.38 -5.78 8.17
CA TYR A 341 21.94 -4.43 8.11
C TYR A 341 21.89 -3.70 9.45
N ASN A 342 20.85 -3.94 10.25
CA ASN A 342 20.63 -3.35 11.57
C ASN A 342 20.17 -4.43 12.57
N PRO A 343 21.10 -5.18 13.20
CA PRO A 343 20.77 -6.27 14.12
C PRO A 343 19.94 -5.82 15.34
N GLY A 344 20.11 -4.56 15.78
CA GLY A 344 19.38 -3.98 16.91
C GLY A 344 18.02 -3.36 16.55
N GLN A 345 17.61 -3.37 15.28
CA GLN A 345 16.38 -2.73 14.83
C GLN A 345 15.34 -3.76 14.40
N GLU A 346 14.37 -4.05 15.28
CA GLU A 346 13.33 -5.05 15.00
C GLU A 346 12.23 -4.56 14.04
N VAL A 347 12.15 -3.25 13.79
CA VAL A 347 11.10 -2.62 12.98
C VAL A 347 11.69 -1.80 11.83
N ALA A 348 11.32 -2.15 10.61
CA ALA A 348 11.69 -1.37 9.44
C ALA A 348 10.85 -0.09 9.33
N GLY A 349 11.49 1.01 8.96
CA GLY A 349 10.82 2.28 8.62
C GLY A 349 10.09 2.30 7.26
N GLY A 350 10.16 1.21 6.50
CA GLY A 350 9.55 1.05 5.16
C GLY A 350 9.43 -0.44 4.79
N PRO A 351 8.83 -0.77 3.63
CA PRO A 351 8.80 -2.15 3.14
C PRO A 351 10.23 -2.67 2.95
N THR A 352 10.46 -3.94 3.29
CA THR A 352 11.78 -4.59 3.17
C THR A 352 11.76 -5.81 2.27
N SER A 353 10.60 -6.14 1.71
CA SER A 353 10.37 -7.20 0.74
C SER A 353 9.84 -6.58 -0.54
N HIS A 354 10.03 -7.29 -1.64
CA HIS A 354 9.51 -6.93 -2.95
C HIS A 354 9.08 -8.19 -3.69
N PHE A 355 8.09 -8.08 -4.59
CA PHE A 355 7.48 -9.26 -5.23
C PHE A 355 8.48 -10.11 -6.03
N ASP A 356 9.52 -9.52 -6.60
CA ASP A 356 10.55 -10.20 -7.39
C ASP A 356 11.55 -10.97 -6.51
N LEU A 357 12.04 -10.38 -5.42
CA LEU A 357 12.94 -11.01 -4.46
C LEU A 357 12.23 -12.05 -3.62
N PHE A 358 10.97 -11.78 -3.26
CA PHE A 358 10.09 -12.80 -2.70
C PHE A 358 10.01 -14.00 -3.66
N ALA A 359 9.77 -13.74 -4.94
CA ALA A 359 9.61 -14.81 -5.91
C ALA A 359 10.90 -15.61 -6.10
N TYR A 360 12.02 -14.90 -6.23
CA TYR A 360 13.37 -15.48 -6.32
C TYR A 360 13.64 -16.42 -5.15
N LYS A 361 13.32 -16.00 -3.92
CA LYS A 361 13.64 -16.77 -2.74
C LYS A 361 12.71 -17.93 -2.42
N TYR A 362 11.42 -17.76 -2.64
CA TYR A 362 10.45 -18.80 -2.29
C TYR A 362 10.20 -19.80 -3.43
N PHE A 363 10.44 -19.41 -4.68
CA PHE A 363 10.16 -20.26 -5.84
C PHE A 363 11.42 -20.59 -6.66
N GLY A 364 12.55 -19.92 -6.41
CA GLY A 364 13.74 -20.04 -7.26
C GLY A 364 13.59 -19.25 -8.57
N VAL A 365 14.65 -19.24 -9.39
CA VAL A 365 14.76 -18.39 -10.59
C VAL A 365 13.64 -18.64 -11.60
N GLU A 366 13.39 -19.90 -11.93
CA GLU A 366 12.47 -20.29 -13.01
C GLU A 366 11.01 -19.98 -12.65
N PHE A 367 10.57 -20.42 -11.48
CA PHE A 367 9.22 -20.20 -11.01
C PHE A 367 8.97 -18.77 -10.52
N ALA A 368 10.02 -17.97 -10.27
CA ALA A 368 9.86 -16.56 -9.99
C ALA A 368 9.21 -15.82 -11.16
N PHE A 369 9.60 -16.11 -12.40
CA PHE A 369 8.96 -15.51 -13.58
C PHE A 369 7.48 -15.87 -13.67
N VAL A 370 7.11 -17.11 -13.36
CA VAL A 370 5.71 -17.55 -13.30
C VAL A 370 4.94 -16.75 -12.25
N TRP A 371 5.51 -16.55 -11.06
CA TRP A 371 4.92 -15.73 -10.01
C TRP A 371 4.70 -14.28 -10.44
N VAL A 372 5.67 -13.69 -11.12
CA VAL A 372 5.58 -12.32 -11.66
C VAL A 372 4.41 -12.20 -12.65
N ILE A 373 4.24 -13.18 -13.54
CA ILE A 373 3.11 -13.24 -14.48
C ILE A 373 1.78 -13.33 -13.73
N ILE A 374 1.69 -14.20 -12.71
CA ILE A 374 0.48 -14.35 -11.88
C ILE A 374 0.13 -13.04 -11.19
N THR A 375 1.13 -12.36 -10.61
CA THR A 375 0.94 -11.08 -9.91
C THR A 375 0.45 -10.00 -10.87
N ALA A 376 1.04 -9.92 -12.07
CA ALA A 376 0.61 -9.01 -13.12
C ALA A 376 -0.83 -9.31 -13.60
N PHE A 377 -1.17 -10.59 -13.77
CA PHE A 377 -2.52 -11.04 -14.16
C PHE A 377 -3.57 -10.64 -13.13
N LEU A 378 -3.28 -10.86 -11.85
CA LEU A 378 -4.17 -10.53 -10.74
C LEU A 378 -4.47 -9.03 -10.70
N LEU A 379 -3.43 -8.19 -10.71
CA LEU A 379 -3.58 -6.73 -10.71
C LEU A 379 -4.31 -6.24 -11.96
N ALA A 380 -3.97 -6.75 -13.14
CA ALA A 380 -4.64 -6.38 -14.38
C ALA A 380 -6.13 -6.76 -14.36
N THR A 381 -6.46 -7.91 -13.77
CA THR A 381 -7.83 -8.38 -13.61
C THR A 381 -8.64 -7.45 -12.72
N ILE A 382 -8.14 -7.09 -11.54
CA ILE A 382 -8.85 -6.20 -10.61
C ILE A 382 -8.98 -4.79 -11.21
N ASN A 383 -7.94 -4.30 -11.88
CA ASN A 383 -8.02 -3.06 -12.63
C ASN A 383 -9.08 -3.12 -13.76
N SER A 384 -9.21 -4.25 -14.46
CA SER A 384 -10.23 -4.47 -15.49
C SER A 384 -11.66 -4.41 -14.91
N LEU A 385 -11.86 -4.86 -13.67
CA LEU A 385 -13.15 -4.75 -12.97
C LEU A 385 -13.57 -3.30 -12.71
N GLY A 386 -12.60 -2.41 -12.43
CA GLY A 386 -12.87 -0.98 -12.21
C GLY A 386 -13.15 -0.24 -13.50
N ARG A 387 -12.39 -0.52 -14.57
CA ARG A 387 -12.61 0.11 -15.89
C ARG A 387 -13.95 -0.26 -16.53
N ASN A 388 -14.46 -1.45 -16.23
CA ASN A 388 -15.71 -1.98 -16.78
C ASN A 388 -16.84 -2.08 -15.72
N ALA A 389 -16.78 -1.21 -14.70
CA ALA A 389 -17.73 -1.22 -13.60
C ALA A 389 -19.13 -0.76 -14.06
N PRO A 390 -20.21 -1.44 -13.67
CA PRO A 390 -21.56 -0.91 -13.81
C PRO A 390 -21.75 0.31 -12.89
N SER A 391 -22.75 1.14 -13.20
CA SER A 391 -23.15 2.30 -12.39
C SER A 391 -23.91 1.89 -11.11
N ASN A 392 -23.30 1.04 -10.30
CA ASN A 392 -23.79 0.60 -9.00
C ASN A 392 -22.79 1.04 -7.93
N ILE A 393 -23.25 1.84 -6.96
CA ILE A 393 -22.39 2.43 -5.92
C ILE A 393 -21.68 1.35 -5.12
N PHE A 394 -22.41 0.32 -4.68
CA PHE A 394 -21.85 -0.78 -3.90
C PHE A 394 -20.73 -1.49 -4.66
N TYR A 395 -20.96 -1.82 -5.94
CA TYR A 395 -19.94 -2.44 -6.79
C TYR A 395 -18.70 -1.56 -6.93
N CYS A 396 -18.88 -0.27 -7.25
CA CYS A 396 -17.76 0.65 -7.44
C CYS A 396 -16.93 0.83 -6.16
N SER A 397 -17.59 0.92 -5.00
CA SER A 397 -16.91 0.99 -3.70
C SER A 397 -16.15 -0.28 -3.37
N LEU A 398 -16.72 -1.45 -3.67
CA LEU A 398 -16.06 -2.74 -3.45
C LEU A 398 -14.83 -2.90 -4.35
N VAL A 399 -14.95 -2.56 -5.63
CA VAL A 399 -13.82 -2.65 -6.57
C VAL A 399 -12.72 -1.65 -6.22
N ALA A 400 -13.06 -0.43 -5.80
CA ALA A 400 -12.07 0.53 -5.30
C ALA A 400 -11.32 -0.03 -4.08
N THR A 401 -12.05 -0.65 -3.15
CA THR A 401 -11.47 -1.28 -1.95
C THR A 401 -10.55 -2.45 -2.31
N LEU A 402 -10.97 -3.33 -3.23
CA LEU A 402 -10.15 -4.43 -3.75
C LEU A 402 -8.90 -3.91 -4.46
N TRP A 403 -9.01 -2.86 -5.28
CA TRP A 403 -7.88 -2.27 -5.97
C TRP A 403 -6.82 -1.79 -4.97
N LEU A 404 -7.21 -1.00 -3.97
CA LEU A 404 -6.29 -0.53 -2.94
C LEU A 404 -5.63 -1.68 -2.17
N ARG A 405 -6.40 -2.72 -1.80
CA ARG A 405 -5.87 -3.85 -1.03
C ARG A 405 -5.03 -4.84 -1.81
N THR A 406 -5.14 -4.82 -3.14
CA THR A 406 -4.30 -5.67 -3.99
C THR A 406 -2.92 -5.06 -4.18
N LEU A 407 -2.78 -3.73 -4.24
CA LEU A 407 -1.50 -3.07 -4.50
C LEU A 407 -0.36 -3.45 -3.53
N PRO A 408 -0.59 -3.65 -2.22
CA PRO A 408 0.41 -4.17 -1.30
C PRO A 408 1.04 -5.52 -1.71
N ILE A 409 0.42 -6.30 -2.61
CA ILE A 409 1.01 -7.54 -3.13
C ILE A 409 2.37 -7.30 -3.81
N LEU A 410 2.58 -6.08 -4.32
CA LEU A 410 3.82 -5.70 -4.97
C LEU A 410 4.96 -5.47 -3.94
N LEU A 411 4.61 -5.15 -2.70
CA LEU A 411 5.57 -4.98 -1.59
C LEU A 411 5.75 -6.31 -0.86
N GLU A 412 4.66 -6.85 -0.32
CA GLU A 412 4.67 -8.10 0.44
C GLU A 412 3.55 -8.99 -0.08
N PRO A 413 3.85 -9.93 -1.01
CA PRO A 413 2.83 -10.74 -1.66
C PRO A 413 1.89 -11.50 -0.71
N PRO A 414 2.37 -12.10 0.40
CA PRO A 414 1.50 -12.73 1.39
C PRO A 414 0.48 -11.79 2.02
N ILE A 415 0.87 -10.55 2.34
CA ILE A 415 -0.01 -9.57 2.98
C ILE A 415 -1.08 -9.10 1.98
N GLY A 416 -0.68 -8.75 0.76
CA GLY A 416 -1.62 -8.35 -0.29
C GLY A 416 -2.65 -9.44 -0.58
N PHE A 417 -2.22 -10.70 -0.64
CA PHE A 417 -3.12 -11.83 -0.81
C PHE A 417 -4.12 -11.97 0.33
N ALA A 418 -3.65 -11.89 1.57
CA ALA A 418 -4.51 -12.00 2.73
C ALA A 418 -5.58 -10.89 2.79
N TYR A 419 -5.22 -9.65 2.45
CA TYR A 419 -6.19 -8.54 2.41
C TYR A 419 -7.28 -8.72 1.35
N MET A 420 -6.94 -9.27 0.18
CA MET A 420 -7.96 -9.59 -0.82
C MET A 420 -8.93 -10.67 -0.33
N LEU A 421 -8.40 -11.73 0.29
CA LEU A 421 -9.23 -12.80 0.85
C LEU A 421 -10.16 -12.25 1.95
N ASP A 422 -9.65 -11.40 2.84
CA ASP A 422 -10.46 -10.76 3.88
C ASP A 422 -11.66 -10.02 3.27
N ILE A 423 -11.44 -9.22 2.21
CA ILE A 423 -12.54 -8.53 1.52
C ILE A 423 -13.52 -9.52 0.91
N VAL A 424 -13.05 -10.51 0.14
CA VAL A 424 -13.95 -11.46 -0.54
C VAL A 424 -14.80 -12.22 0.48
N PHE A 425 -14.19 -12.71 1.56
CA PHE A 425 -14.87 -13.47 2.61
C PHE A 425 -15.88 -12.61 3.38
N LEU A 426 -15.50 -11.41 3.82
CA LEU A 426 -16.37 -10.54 4.60
C LEU A 426 -17.58 -10.08 3.79
N PHE A 427 -17.39 -9.69 2.53
CA PHE A 427 -18.49 -9.25 1.69
C PHE A 427 -19.40 -10.41 1.24
N PHE A 428 -18.84 -11.61 1.09
CA PHE A 428 -19.66 -12.83 0.93
C PHE A 428 -20.56 -13.05 2.16
N LEU A 429 -20.01 -12.94 3.37
CA LEU A 429 -20.79 -13.07 4.61
C LEU A 429 -21.86 -11.98 4.75
N VAL A 430 -21.53 -10.71 4.48
CA VAL A 430 -22.51 -9.61 4.46
C VAL A 430 -23.62 -9.88 3.46
N LYS A 431 -23.30 -10.40 2.27
CA LYS A 431 -24.29 -10.76 1.27
C LYS A 431 -25.22 -11.86 1.75
N LEU A 432 -24.69 -12.91 2.39
CA LEU A 432 -25.51 -13.99 2.96
C LEU A 432 -26.49 -13.46 4.02
N ILE A 433 -26.01 -12.61 4.93
CA ILE A 433 -26.87 -11.96 5.94
C ILE A 433 -27.95 -11.12 5.25
N GLY A 434 -27.58 -10.36 4.21
CA GLY A 434 -28.51 -9.56 3.41
C GLY A 434 -29.52 -10.36 2.57
N MET A 435 -29.36 -11.68 2.42
CA MET A 435 -30.37 -12.56 1.81
C MET A 435 -31.45 -13.00 2.81
N LEU A 436 -31.13 -13.06 4.10
CA LEU A 436 -32.06 -13.47 5.15
C LEU A 436 -33.11 -12.40 5.48
N ILE A 437 -32.89 -11.18 5.00
CA ILE A 437 -33.74 -10.02 5.33
C ILE A 437 -34.77 -9.85 4.21
N PRO A 438 -36.07 -9.85 4.54
CA PRO A 438 -37.13 -9.73 3.55
C PRO A 438 -37.01 -8.38 2.83
N ARG A 439 -36.84 -8.44 1.51
CA ARG A 439 -36.79 -7.26 0.66
C ARG A 439 -38.22 -6.93 0.27
N LYS A 440 -38.71 -5.75 0.62
CA LYS A 440 -39.95 -5.23 0.02
C LYS A 440 -39.68 -5.08 -1.48
N GLY A 441 -40.38 -5.88 -2.28
CA GLY A 441 -40.33 -5.89 -3.73
C GLY A 441 -40.85 -4.59 -4.34
#